data_AF-A0A951L5A8-F1
#
_entry.id   AF-A0A951L5A8-F1
#
_cell.length_a   1.000
_cell.length_b   1.000
_cell.length_c   1.000
_cell.angle_alpha   90.00
_cell.angle_beta   90.00
_cell.angle_gamma   90.00
#
_symmetry.space_group_name_H-M   'P 1'
#
loop_
_entity.id
_entity.type
_entity.pdbx_description
1 polymer ?
#
loop_
_entity_poly.entity_id
_entity_poly.type
_entity_poly.pdbx_seq_one_letter_code
_entity_poly.pdbx_strand_id
1 'polypeptide(L)'
;MAGRVCIPIHNAAGELVAYAGRWPEDVPEDQERYKLPAKFQKSAVLFNLHRLGDAEHVVLVEGYWSTFRLHALGVPVAALMGSFVSEEQLALLRERGVKRLTILWDGDDAGRKARERAFPALADAFFVRAPLLPDGEKPDTLGEAELRRLIALP
;
A
#
# COMPACT_ATOMS: atom_id res chain seq x y z
N MET A 1 20.10 -2.42 8.94
CA MET A 1 19.31 -1.17 8.92
C MET A 1 20.16 0.08 9.13
N ALA A 2 21.48 -0.01 9.37
CA ALA A 2 22.34 1.15 9.59
C ALA A 2 22.22 2.20 8.47
N GLY A 3 22.22 3.48 8.84
CA GLY A 3 22.13 4.62 7.93
C GLY A 3 20.74 4.86 7.31
N ARG A 4 19.70 4.14 7.74
CA ARG A 4 18.36 4.21 7.14
C ARG A 4 17.32 4.69 8.15
N VAL A 5 16.30 5.39 7.65
CA VAL A 5 15.08 5.70 8.39
C VAL A 5 14.31 4.40 8.63
N CYS A 6 14.05 4.07 9.89
CA CYS A 6 13.32 2.87 10.27
C CYS A 6 11.81 3.12 10.27
N ILE A 7 11.08 2.31 9.50
CA ILE A 7 9.62 2.31 9.41
C ILE A 7 9.13 1.02 10.09
N PRO A 8 8.40 1.10 11.22
CA PRO A 8 7.93 -0.09 11.91
C PRO A 8 6.78 -0.76 11.15
N ILE A 9 6.85 -2.08 10.99
CA ILE A 9 5.83 -2.90 10.33
C ILE A 9 5.16 -3.75 11.39
N HIS A 10 3.83 -3.67 11.44
CA HIS A 10 3.01 -4.44 12.37
C HIS A 10 2.15 -5.45 11.60
N ASN A 11 1.86 -6.59 12.23
CA ASN A 11 0.89 -7.55 11.71
C ASN A 11 -0.55 -7.05 11.90
N ALA A 12 -1.54 -7.87 11.53
CA ALA A 12 -2.96 -7.54 11.67
C ALA A 12 -3.40 -7.28 13.13
N ALA A 13 -2.77 -7.97 14.09
CA ALA A 13 -3.01 -7.80 15.52
C ALA A 13 -2.34 -6.54 16.10
N GLY A 14 -1.54 -5.81 15.30
CA GLY A 14 -0.82 -4.62 15.74
C GLY A 14 0.51 -4.90 16.44
N GLU A 15 1.00 -6.14 16.39
CA GLU A 15 2.30 -6.51 16.95
C GLU A 15 3.42 -6.12 15.98
N LEU A 16 4.50 -5.54 16.50
CA LEU A 16 5.68 -5.20 15.70
C LEU A 16 6.39 -6.47 15.22
N VAL A 17 6.44 -6.69 13.90
CA VAL A 17 7.03 -7.89 13.30
C VAL A 17 8.29 -7.63 12.49
N ALA A 18 8.50 -6.38 12.04
CA ALA A 18 9.69 -6.01 11.28
C ALA A 18 9.90 -4.49 11.27
N TYR A 19 11.04 -4.08 10.73
CA TYR A 19 11.28 -2.71 10.28
C TYR A 19 11.63 -2.72 8.79
N ALA A 20 11.10 -1.76 8.03
CA ALA A 20 11.68 -1.38 6.75
C ALA A 20 12.69 -0.24 6.96
N GLY A 21 13.88 -0.36 6.39
CA GLY A 21 14.87 0.70 6.36
C GLY A 21 14.82 1.46 5.04
N ARG A 22 14.41 2.72 5.03
CA ARG A 22 14.46 3.60 3.85
C ARG A 22 15.74 4.43 3.84
N TRP A 23 16.46 4.49 2.72
CA TRP A 23 17.54 5.47 2.58
C TRP A 23 16.98 6.90 2.77
N PRO A 24 17.51 7.72 3.70
CA PRO A 24 17.01 9.08 3.92
C PRO A 24 17.12 9.97 2.68
N GLU A 25 18.27 9.93 2.00
CA GLU A 25 18.63 10.79 0.86
C GLU A 25 18.63 9.99 -0.45
N ASP A 26 19.47 10.39 -1.40
CA ASP A 26 19.72 9.65 -2.63
C ASP A 26 20.27 8.26 -2.33
N VAL A 27 19.84 7.29 -3.14
CA VAL A 27 20.25 5.90 -2.97
C VAL A 27 21.59 5.73 -3.66
N PRO A 28 22.63 5.26 -2.97
CA PRO A 28 23.86 4.81 -3.62
C PRO A 28 23.56 3.75 -4.69
N GLU A 29 24.33 3.73 -5.78
CA GLU A 29 24.10 2.83 -6.93
C GLU A 29 24.04 1.34 -6.54
N ASP A 30 24.75 0.94 -5.49
CA ASP A 30 24.85 -0.42 -4.97
C ASP A 30 23.78 -0.77 -3.91
N GLN A 31 22.83 0.13 -3.66
CA GLN A 31 21.87 0.00 -2.57
C GLN A 31 20.43 0.03 -3.07
N GLU A 32 19.53 -0.65 -2.35
CA GLU A 32 18.10 -0.54 -2.57
C GLU A 32 17.52 0.65 -1.79
N ARG A 33 16.47 1.29 -2.34
CA ARG A 33 15.73 2.36 -1.64
C ARG A 33 15.19 1.89 -0.29
N TYR A 34 14.62 0.68 -0.25
CA TYR A 34 14.06 0.06 0.94
C TYR A 34 14.76 -1.26 1.23
N LYS A 35 15.18 -1.48 2.48
CA LYS A 35 15.74 -2.74 2.95
C LYS A 35 14.80 -3.38 3.97
N LEU A 36 14.49 -4.66 3.77
CA LEU A 36 13.69 -5.46 4.70
C LEU A 36 14.55 -6.60 5.31
N PRO A 37 14.16 -7.19 6.45
CA PRO A 37 14.83 -8.37 6.98
C PRO A 37 14.73 -9.55 6.00
N ALA A 38 15.80 -10.33 5.86
CA ALA A 38 15.89 -11.40 4.85
C ALA A 38 14.79 -12.47 4.96
N LYS A 39 14.29 -12.73 6.17
CA LYS A 39 13.24 -13.73 6.45
C LYS A 39 11.84 -13.12 6.58
N PHE A 40 11.69 -11.82 6.31
CA PHE A 40 10.38 -11.17 6.41
C PHE A 40 9.48 -11.57 5.24
N GLN A 41 8.33 -12.15 5.55
CA GLN A 41 7.36 -12.61 4.55
C GLN A 41 6.40 -11.48 4.18
N LYS A 42 6.74 -10.71 3.13
CA LYS A 42 5.89 -9.61 2.65
C LYS A 42 4.50 -10.08 2.25
N SER A 43 4.40 -11.28 1.67
CA SER A 43 3.15 -11.91 1.26
C SER A 43 2.19 -12.22 2.41
N ALA A 44 2.63 -12.18 3.67
CA ALA A 44 1.76 -12.47 4.82
C ALA A 44 1.38 -11.22 5.62
N VAL A 45 1.74 -10.02 5.12
CA VAL A 45 1.53 -8.76 5.84
C VAL A 45 1.04 -7.67 4.89
N LEU A 46 0.05 -6.91 5.34
CA LEU A 46 -0.34 -5.63 4.75
C LEU A 46 0.10 -4.52 5.69
N PHE A 47 0.89 -3.59 5.17
CA PHE A 47 1.29 -2.42 5.95
C PHE A 47 0.05 -1.59 6.32
N ASN A 48 0.00 -1.12 7.56
CA ASN A 48 -1.09 -0.32 8.14
C ASN A 48 -2.45 -1.02 8.34
N LEU A 49 -2.55 -2.33 8.08
CA LEU A 49 -3.81 -3.09 8.21
C LEU A 49 -4.44 -3.00 9.61
N HIS A 50 -3.62 -3.11 10.67
CA HIS A 50 -4.08 -3.01 12.06
C HIS A 50 -4.81 -1.69 12.37
N ARG A 51 -4.55 -0.62 11.60
CA ARG A 51 -5.13 0.72 11.82
C ARG A 51 -6.42 0.98 11.06
N LEU A 52 -6.93 0.01 10.30
CA LEU A 52 -8.12 0.22 9.48
C LEU A 52 -9.41 0.37 10.28
N GLY A 53 -9.44 -0.03 11.56
CA GLY A 53 -10.68 -0.09 12.33
C GLY A 53 -11.71 -1.01 11.64
N ASP A 54 -12.98 -0.62 11.66
CA ASP A 54 -14.08 -1.37 11.04
C ASP A 54 -14.42 -0.84 9.63
N ALA A 55 -13.43 -0.27 8.94
CA ALA A 55 -13.62 0.29 7.61
C ALA A 55 -13.94 -0.80 6.56
N GLU A 56 -15.15 -0.74 6.00
CA GLU A 56 -15.54 -1.64 4.91
C GLU A 56 -14.98 -1.24 3.54
N HIS A 57 -14.54 0.02 3.39
CA HIS A 57 -13.88 0.54 2.19
C HIS A 57 -12.44 0.94 2.52
N VAL A 58 -11.50 0.39 1.77
CA VAL A 58 -10.06 0.61 1.97
C VAL A 58 -9.42 1.04 0.67
N VAL A 59 -8.55 2.05 0.75
CA VAL A 59 -7.62 2.37 -0.33
C VAL A 59 -6.40 1.46 -0.20
N LEU A 60 -6.10 0.70 -1.24
CA LEU A 60 -4.90 -0.12 -1.32
C LEU A 60 -3.86 0.64 -2.15
N VAL A 61 -2.61 0.67 -1.68
CA VAL A 61 -1.49 1.32 -2.36
C VAL A 61 -0.24 0.43 -2.36
N GLU A 62 0.78 0.78 -3.14
CA GLU A 62 2.00 -0.02 -3.25
C GLU A 62 2.93 0.13 -2.03
N GLY A 63 3.05 1.36 -1.52
CA GLY A 63 4.18 1.74 -0.66
C GLY A 63 3.82 2.55 0.60
N TYR A 64 4.84 2.70 1.44
CA TYR A 64 4.74 3.35 2.74
C TYR A 64 4.36 4.83 2.65
N TRP A 65 4.94 5.60 1.73
CA TRP A 65 4.71 7.05 1.64
C TRP A 65 3.27 7.38 1.24
N SER A 66 2.75 6.71 0.22
CA SER A 66 1.33 6.77 -0.15
C SER A 66 0.42 6.43 1.03
N THR A 67 0.81 5.43 1.83
CA THR A 67 0.08 5.08 3.06
C THR A 67 0.10 6.21 4.08
N PHE A 68 1.25 6.81 4.36
CA PHE A 68 1.34 7.91 5.32
C PHE A 68 0.53 9.12 4.90
N ARG A 69 0.60 9.48 3.61
CA ARG A 69 -0.17 10.60 3.07
C ARG A 69 -1.66 10.36 3.23
N LEU A 70 -2.17 9.22 2.76
CA LEU A 70 -3.59 8.89 2.84
C LEU A 70 -4.07 8.74 4.28
N HIS A 71 -3.29 8.08 5.13
CA HIS A 71 -3.63 7.93 6.55
C HIS A 71 -3.70 9.28 7.27
N ALA A 72 -2.77 10.20 6.98
CA ALA A 72 -2.79 11.57 7.53
C ALA A 72 -4.04 12.36 7.09
N LEU A 73 -4.65 12.00 5.96
CA LEU A 73 -5.91 12.59 5.47
C LEU A 73 -7.16 11.90 6.07
N GLY A 74 -6.99 10.95 6.98
CA GLY A 74 -8.07 10.18 7.59
C GLY A 74 -8.65 9.09 6.69
N VAL A 75 -7.94 8.72 5.61
CA VAL A 75 -8.39 7.68 4.68
C VAL A 75 -8.00 6.31 5.23
N PRO A 76 -8.93 5.32 5.30
CA PRO A 76 -8.58 3.94 5.59
C PRO A 76 -7.70 3.39 4.46
N VAL A 77 -6.43 3.14 4.76
CA VAL A 77 -5.41 2.77 3.77
C VAL A 77 -4.53 1.64 4.26
N ALA A 78 -4.22 0.70 3.36
CA ALA A 78 -3.22 -0.34 3.57
C ALA A 78 -2.28 -0.43 2.37
N ALA A 79 -1.10 -1.03 2.55
CA ALA A 79 -0.16 -1.24 1.44
C ALA A 79 0.40 -2.65 1.35
N LEU A 80 0.61 -3.10 0.10
CA LEU A 80 1.19 -4.39 -0.24
C LEU A 80 2.69 -4.48 0.08
N MET A 81 3.38 -3.32 0.19
CA MET A 81 4.84 -3.24 0.27
C MET A 81 5.54 -3.83 -0.97
N GLY A 82 4.91 -3.60 -2.12
CA GLY A 82 5.22 -4.19 -3.42
C GLY A 82 4.03 -4.09 -4.36
N SER A 83 4.16 -4.71 -5.54
CA SER A 83 3.18 -4.65 -6.62
C SER A 83 2.36 -5.93 -6.81
N PHE A 84 2.75 -7.02 -6.15
CA PHE A 84 2.06 -8.30 -6.19
C PHE A 84 1.17 -8.46 -4.95
N VAL A 85 -0.04 -8.99 -5.17
CA VAL A 85 -0.98 -9.36 -4.11
C VAL A 85 -0.99 -10.87 -3.94
N SER A 86 -0.80 -11.34 -2.72
CA SER A 86 -0.86 -12.77 -2.37
C SER A 86 -2.24 -13.18 -1.83
N GLU A 87 -2.52 -14.48 -1.83
CA GLU A 87 -3.73 -15.05 -1.22
C GLU A 87 -3.82 -14.74 0.28
N GLU A 88 -2.70 -14.77 1.01
CA GLU A 88 -2.71 -14.44 2.43
C GLU A 88 -3.06 -12.95 2.67
N GLN A 89 -2.63 -12.04 1.80
CA GLN A 89 -3.03 -10.62 1.89
C GLN A 89 -4.52 -10.44 1.56
N LEU A 90 -5.07 -11.19 0.60
CA LEU A 90 -6.50 -11.19 0.32
C LEU A 90 -7.29 -11.71 1.52
N ALA A 91 -6.85 -12.81 2.14
CA ALA A 91 -7.46 -13.36 3.35
C ALA A 91 -7.48 -12.33 4.48
N LEU A 92 -6.36 -11.65 4.74
CA LEU A 92 -6.27 -10.59 5.75
C LEU A 92 -7.27 -9.45 5.52
N LEU A 93 -7.46 -9.01 4.28
CA LEU A 93 -8.47 -7.99 3.95
C LEU A 93 -9.90 -8.49 4.22
N ARG A 94 -10.20 -9.74 3.86
CA ARG A 94 -11.52 -10.37 4.12
C ARG A 94 -11.79 -10.50 5.61
N GLU A 95 -10.82 -11.01 6.37
CA GLU A 95 -10.89 -11.17 7.83
C GLU A 95 -11.09 -9.83 8.53
N ARG A 96 -10.55 -8.75 7.96
CA ARG A 96 -10.76 -7.38 8.47
C ARG A 96 -12.15 -6.80 8.13
N GLY A 97 -12.99 -7.54 7.39
CA GLY A 97 -14.34 -7.10 7.02
C GLY A 97 -14.37 -6.12 5.84
N VAL A 98 -13.27 -6.03 5.07
CA VAL A 98 -13.22 -5.16 3.89
C VAL A 98 -14.13 -5.72 2.81
N LYS A 99 -14.97 -4.86 2.24
CA LYS A 99 -15.91 -5.19 1.15
C LYS A 99 -15.58 -4.48 -0.15
N ARG A 100 -15.02 -3.27 -0.05
CA ARG A 100 -14.70 -2.41 -1.19
C ARG A 100 -13.23 -2.01 -1.18
N LEU A 101 -12.62 -2.00 -2.36
CA LEU A 101 -11.24 -1.56 -2.54
C LEU A 101 -11.15 -0.46 -3.59
N THR A 102 -10.34 0.55 -3.30
CA THR A 102 -9.80 1.45 -4.31
C THR A 102 -8.32 1.18 -4.49
N ILE A 103 -7.94 0.66 -5.65
CA ILE A 103 -6.57 0.38 -6.05
C ILE A 103 -5.96 1.68 -6.59
N LEU A 104 -5.03 2.27 -5.84
CA LEU A 104 -4.38 3.53 -6.20
C LEU A 104 -2.86 3.37 -6.30
N TRP A 105 -2.43 2.80 -7.43
CA TRP A 105 -1.02 2.53 -7.75
C TRP A 105 -0.36 3.76 -8.37
N ASP A 106 0.98 3.77 -8.43
CA ASP A 106 1.73 4.87 -9.04
C ASP A 106 1.34 5.02 -10.52
N GLY A 107 1.31 6.27 -11.00
CA GLY A 107 0.94 6.63 -12.36
C GLY A 107 2.03 6.40 -13.41
N ASP A 108 3.02 5.54 -13.12
CA ASP A 108 4.06 5.16 -14.07
C ASP A 108 3.74 3.82 -14.77
N ASP A 109 4.56 3.44 -15.76
CA ASP A 109 4.37 2.19 -16.50
C ASP A 109 4.42 0.94 -15.62
N ALA A 110 5.21 0.96 -14.55
CA ALA A 110 5.32 -0.17 -13.64
C ALA A 110 4.06 -0.31 -12.79
N GLY A 111 3.57 0.80 -12.23
CA GLY A 111 2.34 0.87 -11.45
C GLY A 111 1.11 0.50 -12.30
N ARG A 112 1.01 0.97 -13.55
CA ARG A 112 -0.05 0.58 -14.48
C ARG A 112 -0.09 -0.94 -14.74
N LYS A 113 1.07 -1.54 -15.03
CA LYS A 113 1.19 -3.00 -15.24
C LYS A 113 0.89 -3.79 -13.98
N ALA A 114 1.36 -3.31 -12.83
CA ALA A 114 1.10 -3.92 -11.53
C ALA A 114 -0.41 -3.93 -11.20
N ARG A 115 -1.09 -2.81 -11.44
CA ARG A 115 -2.54 -2.67 -11.30
C ARG A 115 -3.29 -3.70 -12.16
N GLU A 116 -2.93 -3.82 -13.43
CA GLU A 116 -3.56 -4.77 -14.36
C GLU A 116 -3.39 -6.23 -13.92
N ARG A 117 -2.24 -6.56 -13.31
CA ARG A 117 -1.97 -7.90 -12.77
C ARG A 117 -2.73 -8.18 -11.48
N ALA A 118 -2.84 -7.20 -10.58
CA ALA A 118 -3.50 -7.36 -9.29
C ALA A 118 -5.04 -7.31 -9.40
N PHE A 119 -5.57 -6.59 -10.39
CA PHE A 119 -7.01 -6.33 -10.53
C PHE A 119 -7.87 -7.61 -10.57
N PRO A 120 -7.56 -8.65 -11.38
CA PRO A 120 -8.40 -9.85 -11.42
C PRO A 120 -8.55 -10.53 -10.05
N ALA A 121 -7.44 -10.79 -9.36
CA ALA A 121 -7.46 -11.44 -8.05
C ALA A 121 -8.22 -10.60 -6.98
N LEU A 122 -8.09 -9.28 -7.06
CA LEU A 122 -8.82 -8.37 -6.16
C LEU A 122 -10.31 -8.31 -6.51
N ALA A 123 -10.66 -8.30 -7.79
CA ALA A 123 -12.04 -8.22 -8.27
C ALA A 123 -12.84 -9.51 -8.02
N ASP A 124 -12.16 -10.67 -7.97
CA ASP A 124 -12.77 -11.94 -7.57
C ASP A 124 -13.15 -11.97 -6.08
N ALA A 125 -12.55 -11.09 -5.27
CA ALA A 125 -12.67 -11.09 -3.81
C ALA A 125 -13.47 -9.90 -3.25
N PHE A 126 -13.45 -8.75 -3.92
CA PHE A 126 -13.98 -7.48 -3.42
C PHE A 126 -14.67 -6.67 -4.52
N PHE A 127 -15.47 -5.68 -4.13
CA PHE A 127 -15.89 -4.64 -5.06
C PHE A 127 -14.73 -3.67 -5.30
N VAL A 128 -14.14 -3.75 -6.49
CA VAL A 128 -12.91 -3.01 -6.81
C VAL A 128 -13.18 -1.84 -7.74
N ARG A 129 -12.58 -0.69 -7.42
CA ARG A 129 -12.34 0.42 -8.34
C ARG A 129 -10.84 0.65 -8.47
N ALA A 130 -10.37 0.97 -9.67
CA ALA A 130 -8.96 1.18 -9.94
C ALA A 130 -8.76 2.45 -10.78
N PRO A 131 -8.95 3.66 -10.19
CA PRO A 131 -8.74 4.91 -10.92
C PRO A 131 -7.28 5.01 -11.41
N LEU A 132 -7.08 5.66 -12.54
CA LEU A 132 -5.75 5.95 -13.06
C LEU A 132 -5.26 7.27 -12.48
N LEU A 133 -4.03 7.29 -11.99
CA LEU A 133 -3.31 8.53 -11.73
C LEU A 133 -2.85 9.16 -13.05
N PRO A 134 -2.66 10.49 -13.08
CA PRO A 134 -1.94 11.14 -14.17
C PRO A 134 -0.54 10.54 -14.35
N ASP A 135 0.03 10.68 -15.55
CA ASP A 135 1.32 10.07 -15.87
C ASP A 135 2.44 10.62 -14.97
N GLY A 136 3.20 9.72 -14.36
CA GLY A 136 4.30 10.05 -13.45
C GLY A 136 3.88 10.51 -12.04
N GLU A 137 2.57 10.68 -11.79
CA GLU A 137 2.07 11.08 -10.47
C GLU A 137 2.00 9.91 -9.49
N LYS A 138 2.10 10.24 -8.20
CA LYS A 138 2.02 9.27 -7.10
C LYS A 138 0.99 9.69 -6.06
N PRO A 139 0.38 8.77 -5.32
CA PRO A 139 -0.58 9.14 -4.28
C PRO A 139 0.00 10.07 -3.21
N ASP A 140 1.31 9.98 -2.93
CA ASP A 140 2.00 10.82 -1.95
C ASP A 140 2.35 12.23 -2.45
N THR A 141 2.45 12.44 -3.77
CA THR A 141 2.77 13.73 -4.39
C THR A 141 1.54 14.48 -4.93
N LEU A 142 0.46 13.76 -5.23
CA LEU A 142 -0.73 14.34 -5.84
C LEU A 142 -1.41 15.37 -4.92
N GLY A 143 -1.93 16.44 -5.52
CA GLY A 143 -2.70 17.47 -4.82
C GLY A 143 -3.92 16.89 -4.10
N GLU A 144 -4.19 17.36 -2.87
CA GLU A 144 -5.22 16.76 -2.00
C GLU A 144 -6.62 16.75 -2.62
N ALA A 145 -7.02 17.83 -3.30
CA ALA A 145 -8.34 17.92 -3.92
C ALA A 145 -8.53 16.82 -4.99
N GLU A 146 -7.52 16.60 -5.82
CA GLU A 146 -7.56 15.56 -6.84
C GLU A 146 -7.48 14.16 -6.22
N LEU A 147 -6.62 13.97 -5.22
CA LEU A 147 -6.53 12.71 -4.48
C LEU A 147 -7.88 12.32 -3.86
N ARG A 148 -8.57 13.27 -3.21
CA ARG A 148 -9.91 13.06 -2.62
C ARG A 148 -10.94 12.72 -3.69
N ARG A 149 -10.92 13.41 -4.84
CA ARG A 149 -11.80 13.10 -5.97
C ARG A 149 -11.58 11.68 -6.49
N LEU A 150 -10.34 11.23 -6.58
CA LEU A 150 -10.00 9.90 -7.07
C LEU A 150 -10.42 8.79 -6.10
N ILE A 151 -10.37 9.00 -4.79
CA ILE A 151 -10.74 7.99 -3.80
C ILE A 151 -12.19 8.06 -3.32
N ALA A 152 -12.94 9.10 -3.68
CA ALA A 152 -14.34 9.24 -3.31
C ALA A 152 -15.18 8.05 -3.83
N LEU A 153 -16.09 7.56 -2.98
CA LEU A 153 -17.13 6.64 -3.40
C LEU A 153 -18.22 7.45 -4.14
N PRO A 154 -18.77 6.94 -5.25
CA PRO A 154 -19.96 7.51 -5.89
C PRO A 154 -21.18 7.45 -4.96
#